data_AF-A0A0M4GS10-F1
#
_entry.id   AF-A0A0M4GS10-F1
#
_cell.length_a   1.000
_cell.length_b   1.000
_cell.length_c   1.000
_cell.angle_alpha   90.00
_cell.angle_beta   90.00
_cell.angle_gamma   90.00
#
_symmetry.space_group_name_H-M   'P 1'
#
loop_
_entity.id
_entity.type
_entity.pdbx_description
1 polymer ?
#
loop_
_entity_poly.entity_id
_entity_poly.type
_entity_poly.pdbx_seq_one_letter_code
_entity_poly.pdbx_strand_id
1 'polypeptide(L)'
;MRVAEIAELTGTTVRTVRYYHSLGLLPVPAERGGWRDYELAHVARLSRIRWLVRAGVSLEAVGRILGESDGDGDGESDGGLGPEGGRCGGDGEGAGAPGSPRTEPAPRTEPAPRTGRAPQTGKGAARANLIVEDLVGALTAVEEHLDEAIRQRDMLAGLLERARGGATVSPMTPRMAAFFDRMERAAPDEATRAAVRNERDLIDLACYRGQLPPEAELLFSDPDPRFDAEALALYGQDPAGLSDEEVERRARATVARLEAQLVPERLRVLARSVDVGAVRSIFRLTAALEYFDLRLARALEREFLATIERWREG
;
A
#
# COMPACT_ATOMS: atom_id res chain seq x y z
N MET A 1 2.75 2.55 -20.24
CA MET A 1 1.35 2.15 -19.89
C MET A 1 0.36 3.28 -20.18
N ARG A 2 -0.91 3.00 -20.50
CA ARG A 2 -1.96 4.02 -20.67
C ARG A 2 -2.70 4.30 -19.35
N VAL A 3 -3.46 5.41 -19.32
CA VAL A 3 -4.19 5.90 -18.13
C VAL A 3 -5.17 4.88 -17.51
N ALA A 4 -5.73 3.97 -18.31
CA ALA A 4 -6.61 2.91 -17.82
C ALA A 4 -5.84 1.82 -17.06
N GLU A 5 -4.64 1.47 -17.54
CA GLU A 5 -3.81 0.39 -17.00
C GLU A 5 -3.23 0.80 -15.64
N ILE A 6 -2.73 2.03 -15.50
CA ILE A 6 -2.33 2.58 -14.19
C ILE A 6 -3.52 2.70 -13.22
N ALA A 7 -4.72 3.04 -13.70
CA ALA A 7 -5.91 3.11 -12.85
C ALA A 7 -6.29 1.72 -12.31
N GLU A 8 -6.28 0.69 -13.15
CA GLU A 8 -6.52 -0.70 -12.77
C GLU A 8 -5.44 -1.23 -11.82
N LEU A 9 -4.16 -1.09 -12.18
CA LEU A 9 -3.02 -1.53 -11.37
C LEU A 9 -3.05 -0.93 -9.96
N THR A 10 -3.40 0.35 -9.84
CA THR A 10 -3.48 1.03 -8.53
C THR A 10 -4.86 0.95 -7.88
N GLY A 11 -5.82 0.20 -8.43
CA GLY A 11 -7.16 0.02 -7.85
C GLY A 11 -7.96 1.33 -7.70
N THR A 12 -7.90 2.20 -8.71
CA THR A 12 -8.59 3.49 -8.76
C THR A 12 -9.29 3.72 -10.11
N THR A 13 -9.80 4.92 -10.35
CA THR A 13 -10.50 5.27 -11.59
C THR A 13 -9.67 6.24 -12.45
N VAL A 14 -9.86 6.20 -13.77
CA VAL A 14 -9.29 7.21 -14.69
C VAL A 14 -9.71 8.64 -14.31
N ARG A 15 -10.90 8.82 -13.72
CA ARG A 15 -11.34 10.11 -13.15
C ARG A 15 -10.44 10.55 -11.99
N THR A 16 -10.09 9.64 -11.08
CA THR A 16 -9.19 9.92 -9.95
C THR A 16 -7.77 10.26 -10.42
N VAL A 17 -7.23 9.53 -11.42
CA VAL A 17 -5.92 9.83 -12.01
C VAL A 17 -5.90 11.25 -12.60
N ARG A 18 -6.93 11.60 -13.39
CA ARG A 18 -7.08 12.97 -13.94
C ARG A 18 -7.24 14.03 -12.86
N TYR A 19 -7.94 13.72 -11.77
CA TYR A 19 -8.10 14.64 -10.63
C TYR A 19 -6.76 14.91 -9.94
N TYR A 20 -5.94 13.89 -9.69
CA TYR A 20 -4.61 14.08 -9.10
C TYR A 20 -3.63 14.81 -10.03
N HIS A 21 -3.74 14.67 -11.35
CA HIS A 21 -3.04 15.56 -12.28
C HIS A 21 -3.49 17.02 -12.15
N SER A 22 -4.81 17.29 -12.06
CA SER A 22 -5.31 18.66 -11.92
C SER A 22 -4.94 19.34 -10.59
N LEU A 23 -4.54 18.56 -9.58
CA LEU A 23 -4.00 19.05 -8.32
C LEU A 23 -2.46 19.11 -8.27
N GLY A 24 -1.76 18.77 -9.37
CA GLY A 24 -0.29 18.65 -9.39
C GLY A 24 0.29 17.48 -8.59
N LEU A 25 -0.55 16.66 -7.95
CA LEU A 25 -0.10 15.54 -7.09
C LEU A 25 0.54 14.40 -7.91
N LEU A 26 0.11 14.20 -9.15
CA LEU A 26 0.68 13.23 -10.08
C LEU A 26 1.22 14.00 -11.30
N PRO A 27 2.53 13.93 -11.63
CA PRO A 27 3.06 14.60 -12.82
C PRO A 27 2.38 14.05 -14.08
N VAL A 28 2.19 14.91 -15.07
CA VAL A 28 1.62 14.50 -16.36
C VAL A 28 2.75 13.90 -17.20
N PRO A 29 2.68 12.61 -17.58
CA PRO A 29 3.72 12.00 -18.41
C PRO A 29 3.75 12.61 -19.81
N ALA A 30 4.92 12.49 -20.45
CA ALA A 30 5.11 12.85 -21.85
C ALA A 30 4.16 12.05 -22.78
N GLU A 31 3.86 12.64 -23.94
CA GLU A 31 3.07 11.98 -24.98
C GLU A 31 3.99 11.23 -25.94
N ARG A 32 3.77 9.91 -26.07
CA ARG A 32 4.44 9.02 -27.03
C ARG A 32 3.37 8.46 -27.96
N GLY A 33 3.56 8.58 -29.28
CA GLY A 33 2.60 8.07 -30.28
C GLY A 33 1.22 8.74 -30.30
N GLY A 34 1.04 9.89 -29.64
CA GLY A 34 -0.27 10.56 -29.51
C GLY A 34 -1.08 10.14 -28.29
N TRP A 35 -0.48 9.43 -27.33
CA TRP A 35 -1.06 9.19 -26.01
C TRP A 35 -0.05 9.43 -24.89
N ARG A 36 -0.58 9.76 -23.71
CA ARG A 36 0.19 9.87 -22.47
C ARG A 36 0.69 8.52 -22.01
N ASP A 37 1.99 8.40 -21.79
CA ASP A 37 2.63 7.13 -21.48
C ASP A 37 3.20 7.10 -20.06
N TYR A 38 2.45 6.43 -19.17
CA TYR A 38 2.71 6.33 -17.75
C TYR A 38 3.76 5.26 -17.48
N GLU A 39 4.73 5.64 -16.66
CA GLU A 39 5.86 4.80 -16.22
C GLU A 39 5.63 4.26 -14.80
N LEU A 40 6.46 3.33 -14.35
CA LEU A 40 6.33 2.69 -13.03
C LEU A 40 6.33 3.72 -11.88
N ALA A 41 7.17 4.77 -11.95
CA ALA A 41 7.17 5.89 -11.02
C ALA A 41 5.79 6.54 -10.84
N HIS A 42 4.98 6.61 -11.91
CA HIS A 42 3.61 7.13 -11.82
C HIS A 42 2.70 6.18 -11.04
N VAL A 43 2.87 4.86 -11.20
CA VAL A 43 2.10 3.82 -10.49
C VAL A 43 2.46 3.79 -9.01
N ALA A 44 3.75 3.86 -8.68
CA ALA A 44 4.25 3.94 -7.30
C ALA A 44 3.78 5.22 -6.62
N ARG A 45 3.96 6.39 -7.25
CA ARG A 45 3.46 7.68 -6.74
C ARG A 45 1.95 7.71 -6.55
N LEU A 46 1.18 7.18 -7.51
CA LEU A 46 -0.28 7.09 -7.37
C LEU A 46 -0.69 6.17 -6.22
N SER A 47 0.04 5.06 -6.01
CA SER A 47 -0.17 4.17 -4.88
C SER A 47 0.15 4.87 -3.55
N ARG A 48 1.24 5.64 -3.49
CA ARG A 48 1.63 6.49 -2.34
C ARG A 48 0.55 7.53 -2.02
N ILE A 49 0.01 8.24 -3.02
CA ILE A 49 -1.12 9.18 -2.85
C ILE A 49 -2.31 8.46 -2.24
N ARG A 50 -2.74 7.32 -2.83
CA ARG A 50 -3.90 6.56 -2.33
C ARG A 50 -3.69 6.06 -0.90
N TRP A 51 -2.48 5.61 -0.58
CA TRP A 51 -2.11 5.10 0.74
C TRP A 51 -2.15 6.19 1.79
N LEU A 52 -1.54 7.35 1.54
CA LEU A 52 -1.60 8.51 2.45
C LEU A 52 -3.04 9.01 2.64
N VAL A 53 -3.84 9.09 1.57
CA VAL A 53 -5.26 9.47 1.66
C VAL A 53 -6.07 8.45 2.47
N ARG A 54 -5.80 7.14 2.31
CA ARG A 54 -6.40 6.09 3.15
C ARG A 54 -5.96 6.16 4.61
N ALA A 55 -4.77 6.70 4.90
CA ALA A 55 -4.31 6.99 6.25
C ALA A 55 -4.96 8.25 6.86
N GLY A 56 -5.83 8.95 6.13
CA GLY A 56 -6.48 10.19 6.59
C GLY A 56 -5.67 11.47 6.34
N VAL A 57 -4.55 11.40 5.60
CA VAL A 57 -3.76 12.58 5.23
C VAL A 57 -4.51 13.39 4.17
N SER A 58 -4.68 14.70 4.38
CA SER A 58 -5.34 15.58 3.41
C SER A 58 -4.53 15.69 2.12
N LEU A 59 -5.20 15.90 0.98
CA LEU A 59 -4.53 16.02 -0.34
C LEU A 59 -3.48 17.14 -0.38
N GLU A 60 -3.69 18.22 0.37
CA GLU A 60 -2.72 19.30 0.54
C GLU A 60 -1.45 18.84 1.29
N ALA A 61 -1.62 18.09 2.39
CA ALA A 61 -0.50 17.51 3.13
C ALA A 61 0.21 16.41 2.32
N VAL A 62 -0.51 15.63 1.52
CA VAL A 62 0.08 14.70 0.53
C VAL A 62 0.97 15.47 -0.46
N GLY A 63 0.52 16.61 -0.96
CA GLY A 63 1.32 17.45 -1.86
C GLY A 63 2.66 17.86 -1.24
N ARG A 64 2.67 18.31 0.02
CA ARG A 64 3.90 18.66 0.75
C ARG A 64 4.83 17.46 0.94
N ILE A 65 4.28 16.34 1.44
CA ILE A 65 5.02 15.08 1.67
C ILE A 65 5.69 14.55 0.39
N LEU A 66 5.03 14.69 -0.76
CA LEU A 66 5.59 14.25 -2.04
C LEU A 66 6.63 15.25 -2.57
N GLY A 67 6.35 16.56 -2.52
CA GLY A 67 7.29 17.59 -2.96
C GLY A 67 8.63 17.57 -2.21
N GLU A 68 8.62 17.27 -0.91
CA GLU A 68 9.84 17.03 -0.11
C GLU A 68 10.64 15.79 -0.56
N SER A 69 10.03 14.86 -1.30
CA SER A 69 10.69 13.65 -1.82
C SER A 69 11.20 13.80 -3.26
N ASP A 70 10.68 14.78 -4.02
CA ASP A 70 11.01 15.00 -5.43
C ASP A 70 12.09 16.07 -5.64
N GLY A 71 12.49 16.75 -4.56
CA GLY A 71 13.36 17.93 -4.59
C GLY A 71 14.86 17.63 -4.66
N ASP A 72 15.33 17.17 -5.83
CA ASP A 72 16.75 17.24 -6.25
C ASP A 72 16.84 17.22 -7.81
N GLY A 73 16.05 18.09 -8.45
CA GLY A 73 15.99 18.22 -9.92
C GLY A 73 15.32 19.52 -10.36
N ASP A 74 16.13 20.50 -10.76
CA ASP A 74 15.70 21.88 -11.03
C ASP A 74 14.79 22.03 -12.27
N GLY A 75 13.82 22.94 -12.18
CA GLY A 75 12.93 23.32 -13.28
C GLY A 75 11.90 24.39 -12.86
N GLU A 76 12.24 25.67 -13.08
CA GLU A 76 11.54 26.82 -12.49
C GLU A 76 10.07 27.05 -12.93
N SER A 77 9.24 27.32 -11.92
CA SER A 77 8.25 28.41 -11.81
C SER A 77 7.48 28.96 -13.03
N ASP A 78 6.16 28.78 -12.98
CA ASP A 78 5.13 29.85 -13.09
C ASP A 78 3.81 29.26 -12.51
N GLY A 79 2.98 29.87 -11.66
CA GLY A 79 2.96 31.20 -11.04
C GLY A 79 1.48 31.57 -10.76
N GLY A 80 1.11 31.96 -9.53
CA GLY A 80 -0.18 32.62 -9.27
C GLY A 80 -1.08 32.11 -8.13
N LEU A 81 -1.03 32.84 -7.01
CA LEU A 81 -2.20 33.42 -6.30
C LEU A 81 -3.20 32.49 -5.56
N GLY A 82 -3.10 32.50 -4.21
CA GLY A 82 -4.30 32.65 -3.35
C GLY A 82 -4.83 34.10 -3.38
N PRO A 83 -5.92 34.46 -2.65
CA PRO A 83 -5.92 34.31 -1.19
C PRO A 83 -7.30 34.06 -0.48
N GLU A 84 -7.20 33.84 0.84
CA GLU A 84 -8.09 34.30 1.93
C GLU A 84 -9.62 33.99 2.00
N GLY A 85 -10.00 33.40 3.15
CA GLY A 85 -10.71 34.16 4.19
C GLY A 85 -12.25 34.12 4.24
N GLY A 86 -12.82 33.38 5.20
CA GLY A 86 -14.26 33.46 5.53
C GLY A 86 -14.63 32.90 6.90
N ARG A 87 -14.83 33.78 7.90
CA ARG A 87 -15.40 33.45 9.22
C ARG A 87 -16.82 34.00 9.37
N CYS A 88 -17.75 33.16 9.79
CA CYS A 88 -18.95 33.48 10.59
C CYS A 88 -19.20 32.25 11.50
N GLY A 89 -19.69 32.32 12.74
CA GLY A 89 -20.35 33.41 13.46
C GLY A 89 -21.84 33.08 13.65
N GLY A 90 -22.26 32.74 14.88
CA GLY A 90 -23.66 32.38 15.18
C GLY A 90 -23.85 31.69 16.53
N ASP A 91 -24.33 32.46 17.52
CA ASP A 91 -24.61 32.03 18.90
C ASP A 91 -26.02 31.41 19.06
N GLY A 92 -26.32 30.77 20.20
CA GLY A 92 -27.67 30.25 20.49
C GLY A 92 -27.84 29.48 21.81
N GLU A 93 -28.18 30.19 22.89
CA GLU A 93 -28.53 29.64 24.21
C GLU A 93 -30.02 29.21 24.34
N GLY A 94 -30.34 28.43 25.39
CA GLY A 94 -31.70 28.18 25.90
C GLY A 94 -32.09 26.69 25.94
N ALA A 95 -32.03 25.94 27.05
CA ALA A 95 -32.66 26.07 28.38
C ALA A 95 -34.16 25.64 28.44
N GLY A 96 -34.51 24.72 29.36
CA GLY A 96 -35.90 24.53 29.86
C GLY A 96 -36.46 23.10 29.91
N ALA A 97 -36.44 22.47 31.09
CA ALA A 97 -37.47 21.52 31.56
C ALA A 97 -38.55 22.33 32.35
N PRO A 98 -39.82 21.88 32.63
CA PRO A 98 -40.28 20.57 33.15
C PRO A 98 -41.49 19.98 32.36
N GLY A 99 -42.27 18.95 32.76
CA GLY A 99 -42.21 17.99 33.89
C GLY A 99 -43.55 17.79 34.64
N SER A 100 -43.84 16.55 35.11
CA SER A 100 -45.00 16.12 35.95
C SER A 100 -46.41 16.04 35.26
N PRO A 101 -47.40 15.30 35.82
CA PRO A 101 -47.39 14.34 36.95
C PRO A 101 -47.99 12.93 36.64
N ARG A 102 -47.98 12.06 37.65
CA ARG A 102 -48.66 10.73 37.70
C ARG A 102 -50.15 10.86 38.07
N THR A 103 -50.97 9.89 37.65
CA THR A 103 -52.28 9.61 38.27
C THR A 103 -52.62 8.11 38.26
N GLU A 104 -53.14 7.62 39.37
CA GLU A 104 -53.68 6.27 39.66
C GLU A 104 -54.84 6.45 40.68
N PRO A 105 -55.72 5.47 41.00
CA PRO A 105 -56.03 4.20 40.32
C PRO A 105 -57.56 3.80 40.28
N ALA A 106 -57.85 2.64 39.67
CA ALA A 106 -58.97 1.70 39.96
C ALA A 106 -60.44 2.08 39.60
N PRO A 107 -61.42 1.12 39.56
CA PRO A 107 -61.33 -0.33 39.81
C PRO A 107 -61.91 -1.31 38.74
N ARG A 108 -61.43 -2.55 38.84
CA ARG A 108 -61.93 -3.88 38.41
C ARG A 108 -63.29 -4.02 37.68
N THR A 109 -63.25 -4.80 36.59
CA THR A 109 -64.32 -5.75 36.22
C THR A 109 -63.72 -6.98 35.51
N GLU A 110 -63.90 -8.19 36.07
CA GLU A 110 -63.65 -9.44 35.36
C GLU A 110 -64.89 -9.84 34.54
N PRO A 111 -64.70 -10.48 33.37
CA PRO A 111 -65.48 -11.69 33.14
C PRO A 111 -64.73 -12.82 32.40
N ALA A 112 -64.77 -13.99 33.03
CA ALA A 112 -64.89 -15.35 32.46
C ALA A 112 -63.81 -15.90 31.49
N PRO A 113 -63.46 -17.20 31.62
CA PRO A 113 -62.41 -17.82 30.83
C PRO A 113 -62.87 -18.16 29.41
N ARG A 114 -62.05 -17.84 28.41
CA ARG A 114 -62.19 -18.35 27.04
C ARG A 114 -60.91 -19.06 26.58
N THR A 115 -60.96 -20.39 26.69
CA THR A 115 -60.44 -21.37 25.73
C THR A 115 -59.11 -21.04 25.03
N GLY A 116 -58.03 -21.64 25.53
CA GLY A 116 -56.91 -22.17 24.75
C GLY A 116 -56.38 -21.32 23.58
N ARG A 117 -55.51 -20.35 23.88
CA ARG A 117 -54.52 -19.88 22.91
C ARG A 117 -53.18 -20.58 23.19
N ALA A 118 -52.70 -21.36 22.23
CA ALA A 118 -51.39 -22.00 22.32
C ALA A 118 -50.26 -20.97 22.53
N PRO A 119 -49.13 -21.34 23.14
CA PRO A 119 -48.06 -20.39 23.44
C PRO A 119 -47.53 -19.75 22.16
N GLN A 120 -47.49 -18.40 22.10
CA GLN A 120 -46.86 -17.66 20.99
C GLN A 120 -45.31 -17.67 21.08
N THR A 121 -44.74 -18.68 21.73
CA THR A 121 -43.33 -18.76 22.11
C THR A 121 -42.39 -18.77 20.92
N GLY A 122 -42.78 -19.39 19.80
CA GLY A 122 -41.97 -19.42 18.57
C GLY A 122 -41.76 -18.05 17.93
N LYS A 123 -42.79 -17.19 17.85
CA LYS A 123 -42.70 -15.91 17.10
C LYS A 123 -41.96 -14.82 17.87
N GLY A 124 -42.06 -14.82 19.20
CA GLY A 124 -41.28 -13.93 20.07
C GLY A 124 -39.79 -14.31 20.09
N ALA A 125 -39.49 -15.60 20.24
CA ALA A 125 -38.13 -16.11 20.21
C ALA A 125 -37.44 -15.87 18.86
N ALA A 126 -38.13 -16.15 17.74
CA ALA A 126 -37.58 -15.89 16.40
C ALA A 126 -37.28 -14.40 16.17
N ARG A 127 -38.15 -13.49 16.64
CA ARG A 127 -37.89 -12.04 16.55
C ARG A 127 -36.73 -11.59 17.45
N ALA A 128 -36.57 -12.18 18.63
CA ALA A 128 -35.42 -11.93 19.48
C ALA A 128 -34.12 -12.42 18.84
N ASN A 129 -34.14 -13.58 18.17
CA ASN A 129 -32.97 -14.12 17.46
C ASN A 129 -32.52 -13.20 16.32
N LEU A 130 -33.45 -12.69 15.51
CA LEU A 130 -33.15 -11.70 14.46
C LEU A 130 -32.52 -10.43 15.03
N ILE A 131 -33.04 -9.90 16.14
CA ILE A 131 -32.46 -8.72 16.80
C ILE A 131 -31.04 -9.02 17.33
N VAL A 132 -30.79 -10.23 17.83
CA VAL A 132 -29.44 -10.65 18.25
C VAL A 132 -28.51 -10.78 17.04
N GLU A 133 -28.95 -11.36 15.94
CA GLU A 133 -28.20 -11.45 14.68
C GLU A 133 -27.84 -10.05 14.13
N ASP A 134 -28.82 -9.13 14.07
CA ASP A 134 -28.63 -7.74 13.66
C ASP A 134 -27.62 -7.00 14.57
N LEU A 135 -27.73 -7.17 15.89
CA LEU A 135 -26.82 -6.54 16.86
C LEU A 135 -25.41 -7.13 16.84
N VAL A 136 -25.26 -8.44 16.61
CA VAL A 136 -23.96 -9.08 16.41
C VAL A 136 -23.32 -8.54 15.13
N GLY A 137 -24.05 -8.47 14.01
CA GLY A 137 -23.55 -7.89 12.77
C GLY A 137 -23.14 -6.41 12.92
N ALA A 138 -23.92 -5.62 13.66
CA ALA A 138 -23.58 -4.23 13.97
C ALA A 138 -22.33 -4.12 14.87
N LEU A 139 -22.16 -5.02 15.84
CA LEU A 139 -20.97 -5.06 16.70
C LEU A 139 -19.72 -5.42 15.88
N THR A 140 -19.78 -6.48 15.06
CA THR A 140 -18.68 -6.88 14.18
C THR A 140 -18.28 -5.75 13.22
N ALA A 141 -19.24 -5.01 12.65
CA ALA A 141 -18.93 -3.85 11.81
C ALA A 141 -18.22 -2.71 12.57
N VAL A 142 -18.50 -2.53 13.87
CA VAL A 142 -17.80 -1.57 14.73
C VAL A 142 -16.39 -2.07 15.10
N GLU A 143 -16.23 -3.37 15.35
CA GLU A 143 -14.93 -4.02 15.60
C GLU A 143 -14.01 -3.91 14.36
N GLU A 144 -14.52 -4.23 13.17
CA GLU A 144 -13.81 -4.05 11.89
C GLU A 144 -13.37 -2.59 11.65
N HIS A 145 -14.22 -1.63 12.04
CA HIS A 145 -13.90 -0.20 11.93
C HIS A 145 -12.82 0.24 12.93
N LEU A 146 -12.87 -0.27 14.17
CA LEU A 146 -11.84 -0.03 15.17
C LEU A 146 -10.48 -0.60 14.73
N ASP A 147 -10.47 -1.79 14.15
CA ASP A 147 -9.28 -2.43 13.59
C ASP A 147 -8.66 -1.62 12.43
N GLU A 148 -9.47 -1.03 11.54
CA GLU A 148 -8.95 -0.12 10.51
C GLU A 148 -8.42 1.18 11.13
N ALA A 149 -9.10 1.75 12.13
CA ALA A 149 -8.62 2.94 12.83
C ALA A 149 -7.29 2.70 13.58
N ILE A 150 -7.10 1.51 14.15
CA ILE A 150 -5.83 1.07 14.77
C ILE A 150 -4.75 0.96 13.70
N ARG A 151 -5.02 0.31 12.55
CA ARG A 151 -4.07 0.24 11.43
C ARG A 151 -3.69 1.63 10.90
N GLN A 152 -4.65 2.54 10.77
CA GLN A 152 -4.41 3.93 10.37
C GLN A 152 -3.53 4.67 11.39
N ARG A 153 -3.82 4.56 12.69
CA ARG A 153 -3.02 5.15 13.78
C ARG A 153 -1.57 4.70 13.72
N ASP A 154 -1.34 3.39 13.62
CA ASP A 154 0.01 2.82 13.67
C ASP A 154 0.84 3.16 12.41
N MET A 155 0.17 3.21 11.25
CA MET A 155 0.74 3.74 10.02
C MET A 155 1.15 5.21 10.15
N LEU A 156 0.26 6.08 10.65
CA LEU A 156 0.56 7.49 10.86
C LEU A 156 1.68 7.70 11.89
N ALA A 157 1.72 6.92 12.97
CA ALA A 157 2.79 6.97 13.96
C ALA A 157 4.15 6.61 13.34
N GLY A 158 4.22 5.51 12.56
CA GLY A 158 5.43 5.13 11.84
C GLY A 158 5.86 6.11 10.74
N LEU A 159 4.92 6.87 10.16
CA LEU A 159 5.25 7.97 9.25
C LEU A 159 5.78 9.20 9.98
N LEU A 160 5.17 9.56 11.11
CA LEU A 160 5.57 10.71 11.92
C LEU A 160 7.00 10.55 12.45
N GLU A 161 7.39 9.37 12.92
CA GLU A 161 8.75 9.10 13.38
C GLU A 161 9.77 9.15 12.23
N ARG A 162 9.43 8.66 11.03
CA ARG A 162 10.27 8.80 9.83
C ARG A 162 10.46 10.26 9.42
N ALA A 163 9.39 11.04 9.38
CA ALA A 163 9.44 12.47 9.07
C ALA A 163 10.26 13.27 10.11
N ARG A 164 10.12 12.95 11.41
CA ARG A 164 10.95 13.52 12.49
C ARG A 164 12.44 13.18 12.35
N GLY A 165 12.75 12.01 11.80
CA GLY A 165 14.12 11.60 11.45
C GLY A 165 14.65 12.18 10.13
N GLY A 166 13.87 13.00 9.41
CA GLY A 166 14.25 13.54 8.10
C GLY A 166 14.24 12.52 6.96
N ALA A 167 13.62 11.35 7.15
CA ALA A 167 13.56 10.29 6.14
C ALA A 167 12.32 10.43 5.24
N THR A 168 12.44 9.98 3.99
CA THR A 168 11.31 9.97 3.04
C THR A 168 10.13 9.16 3.58
N VAL A 169 8.92 9.71 3.43
CA VAL A 169 7.64 9.10 3.85
C VAL A 169 7.25 7.97 2.89
N SER A 170 7.96 6.84 2.95
CA SER A 170 7.73 5.59 2.21
C SER A 170 7.20 4.48 3.15
N PRO A 171 6.46 3.47 2.64
CA PRO A 171 6.06 2.29 3.40
C PRO A 171 7.24 1.35 3.69
N MET A 172 8.35 1.43 2.94
CA MET A 172 9.55 0.62 3.13
C MET A 172 10.12 0.77 4.56
N THR A 173 10.80 -0.28 5.04
CA THR A 173 11.59 -0.16 6.27
C THR A 173 12.80 0.73 6.04
N PRO A 174 13.37 1.38 7.08
CA PRO A 174 14.56 2.22 6.92
C PRO A 174 15.74 1.49 6.27
N ARG A 175 15.85 0.18 6.48
CA ARG A 175 16.87 -0.68 5.87
C ARG A 175 16.71 -0.79 4.36
N MET A 176 15.49 -1.04 3.88
CA MET A 176 15.16 -1.11 2.45
C MET A 176 15.41 0.25 1.76
N ALA A 177 14.96 1.35 2.37
CA ALA A 177 15.16 2.69 1.82
C ALA A 177 16.66 3.04 1.70
N ALA A 178 17.43 2.83 2.79
CA ALA A 178 18.87 3.09 2.82
C ALA A 178 19.68 2.20 1.84
N PHE A 179 19.16 1.03 1.45
CA PHE A 179 19.73 0.25 0.36
C PHE A 179 19.55 0.97 -0.98
N PHE A 180 18.33 1.32 -1.37
CA PHE A 180 18.08 2.01 -2.65
C PHE A 180 18.78 3.37 -2.72
N ASP A 181 18.74 4.18 -1.65
CA ASP A 181 19.45 5.47 -1.59
C ASP A 181 20.97 5.29 -1.76
N ARG A 182 21.55 4.17 -1.32
CA ARG A 182 22.97 3.84 -1.50
C ARG A 182 23.28 3.44 -2.94
N MET A 183 22.48 2.53 -3.49
CA MET A 183 22.61 2.04 -4.86
C MET A 183 22.45 3.16 -5.89
N GLU A 184 21.46 4.05 -5.71
CA GLU A 184 21.18 5.16 -6.64
C GLU A 184 22.33 6.18 -6.68
N ARG A 185 22.91 6.48 -5.52
CA ARG A 185 24.07 7.38 -5.37
C ARG A 185 25.36 6.79 -5.93
N ALA A 186 25.53 5.48 -5.80
CA ALA A 186 26.72 4.76 -6.28
C ALA A 186 26.62 4.36 -7.77
N ALA A 187 25.45 4.50 -8.40
CA ALA A 187 25.24 4.13 -9.80
C ALA A 187 26.19 4.88 -10.75
N PRO A 188 26.93 4.18 -11.63
CA PRO A 188 27.97 4.77 -12.48
C PRO A 188 27.41 5.65 -13.61
N ASP A 189 26.16 5.41 -14.02
CA ASP A 189 25.49 6.10 -15.11
C ASP A 189 23.97 6.20 -14.85
N GLU A 190 23.27 7.00 -15.66
CA GLU A 190 21.83 7.24 -15.48
C GLU A 190 20.97 6.03 -15.86
N ALA A 191 21.44 5.13 -16.74
CA ALA A 191 20.69 3.91 -17.08
C ALA A 191 20.63 2.95 -15.88
N THR A 192 21.77 2.75 -15.23
CA THR A 192 21.89 1.98 -13.98
C THR A 192 21.10 2.66 -12.86
N ARG A 193 21.15 3.99 -12.75
CA ARG A 193 20.37 4.76 -11.76
C ARG A 193 18.87 4.62 -11.96
N ALA A 194 18.40 4.71 -13.20
CA ALA A 194 17.00 4.48 -13.56
C ALA A 194 16.56 3.04 -13.27
N ALA A 195 17.42 2.04 -13.50
CA ALA A 195 17.13 0.65 -13.13
C ALA A 195 16.96 0.48 -11.60
N VAL A 196 17.80 1.12 -10.79
CA VAL A 196 17.66 1.15 -9.32
C VAL A 196 16.35 1.83 -8.89
N ARG A 197 16.01 2.99 -9.49
CA ARG A 197 14.74 3.70 -9.22
C ARG A 197 13.52 2.84 -9.58
N ASN A 198 13.56 2.15 -10.73
CA ASN A 198 12.48 1.27 -11.15
C ASN A 198 12.28 0.08 -10.19
N GLU A 199 13.36 -0.53 -9.66
CA GLU A 199 13.19 -1.57 -8.65
C GLU A 199 12.70 -0.99 -7.31
N ARG A 200 13.18 0.19 -6.90
CA ARG A 200 12.64 0.92 -5.74
C ARG A 200 11.13 1.12 -5.85
N ASP A 201 10.64 1.63 -6.99
CA ASP A 201 9.22 1.84 -7.24
C ASP A 201 8.41 0.53 -7.23
N LEU A 202 8.99 -0.58 -7.74
CA LEU A 202 8.37 -1.90 -7.69
C LEU A 202 8.21 -2.41 -6.24
N ILE A 203 9.26 -2.26 -5.41
CA ILE A 203 9.23 -2.62 -3.99
C ILE A 203 8.25 -1.73 -3.22
N ASP A 204 8.23 -0.41 -3.47
CA ASP A 204 7.27 0.52 -2.85
C ASP A 204 5.83 0.10 -3.19
N LEU A 205 5.56 -0.25 -4.46
CA LEU A 205 4.28 -0.78 -4.94
C LEU A 205 3.89 -2.10 -4.28
N ALA A 206 4.83 -3.04 -4.10
CA ALA A 206 4.58 -4.29 -3.39
C ALA A 206 4.31 -4.05 -1.89
N CYS A 207 4.98 -3.09 -1.25
CA CYS A 207 4.69 -2.67 0.13
C CYS A 207 3.28 -2.07 0.27
N TYR A 208 2.86 -1.16 -0.62
CA TYR A 208 1.48 -0.60 -0.60
C TYR A 208 0.39 -1.67 -0.78
N ARG A 209 0.72 -2.81 -1.39
CA ARG A 209 -0.19 -3.95 -1.62
C ARG A 209 -0.12 -5.02 -0.52
N GLY A 210 0.74 -4.88 0.47
CA GLY A 210 0.98 -5.90 1.50
C GLY A 210 1.59 -7.20 0.95
N GLN A 211 2.30 -7.13 -0.18
CA GLN A 211 2.87 -8.29 -0.89
C GLN A 211 4.30 -8.63 -0.44
N LEU A 212 4.93 -7.73 0.32
CA LEU A 212 6.23 -7.96 0.96
C LEU A 212 6.02 -8.20 2.47
N PRO A 213 6.38 -9.37 3.01
CA PRO A 213 6.37 -9.59 4.46
C PRO A 213 7.51 -8.80 5.13
N PRO A 214 7.42 -8.46 6.43
CA PRO A 214 8.46 -7.69 7.13
C PRO A 214 9.86 -8.32 7.02
N GLU A 215 9.95 -9.65 7.06
CA GLU A 215 11.22 -10.38 6.96
C GLU A 215 11.93 -10.18 5.60
N ALA A 216 11.24 -9.69 4.57
CA ALA A 216 11.85 -9.38 3.28
C ALA A 216 12.91 -8.28 3.38
N GLU A 217 12.95 -7.47 4.45
CA GLU A 217 14.03 -6.50 4.66
C GLU A 217 15.42 -7.16 4.81
N LEU A 218 15.46 -8.45 5.14
CA LEU A 218 16.68 -9.24 5.20
C LEU A 218 17.36 -9.41 3.83
N LEU A 219 16.62 -9.27 2.72
CA LEU A 219 17.16 -9.31 1.35
C LEU A 219 17.91 -8.03 0.97
N PHE A 220 17.78 -6.97 1.76
CA PHE A 220 18.41 -5.67 1.53
C PHE A 220 19.67 -5.59 2.39
N SER A 221 20.83 -5.48 1.75
CA SER A 221 22.11 -5.62 2.45
C SER A 221 22.54 -4.34 3.17
N ASP A 222 23.26 -4.53 4.27
CA ASP A 222 24.11 -3.47 4.82
C ASP A 222 25.17 -3.05 3.79
N PRO A 223 25.79 -1.86 3.94
CA PRO A 223 26.82 -1.38 3.00
C PRO A 223 28.02 -2.32 2.95
N ASP A 224 28.28 -2.91 1.78
CA ASP A 224 29.48 -3.68 1.47
C ASP A 224 29.97 -3.28 0.06
N PRO A 225 31.17 -2.70 -0.09
CA PRO A 225 31.64 -2.18 -1.37
C PRO A 225 31.78 -3.22 -2.50
N ARG A 226 31.97 -4.50 -2.18
CA ARG A 226 32.04 -5.56 -3.20
C ARG A 226 30.63 -5.96 -3.63
N PHE A 227 29.76 -6.19 -2.65
CA PHE A 227 28.38 -6.57 -2.90
C PHE A 227 27.59 -5.48 -3.64
N ASP A 228 27.78 -4.22 -3.25
CA ASP A 228 27.15 -3.07 -3.90
C ASP A 228 27.65 -2.92 -5.35
N ALA A 229 28.95 -3.15 -5.62
CA ALA A 229 29.50 -3.13 -6.97
C ALA A 229 28.98 -4.27 -7.85
N GLU A 230 28.87 -5.49 -7.31
CA GLU A 230 28.26 -6.64 -8.00
C GLU A 230 26.76 -6.39 -8.29
N ALA A 231 26.05 -5.79 -7.35
CA ALA A 231 24.65 -5.39 -7.51
C ALA A 231 24.48 -4.33 -8.61
N LEU A 232 25.32 -3.28 -8.62
CA LEU A 232 25.33 -2.26 -9.68
C LEU A 232 25.66 -2.83 -11.05
N ALA A 233 26.60 -3.77 -11.13
CA ALA A 233 26.92 -4.47 -12.38
C ALA A 233 25.73 -5.28 -12.91
N LEU A 234 24.87 -5.82 -12.03
CA LEU A 234 23.61 -6.46 -12.41
C LEU A 234 22.53 -5.45 -12.83
N TYR A 235 22.48 -4.26 -12.23
CA TYR A 235 21.55 -3.19 -12.66
C TYR A 235 21.90 -2.62 -14.03
N GLY A 236 23.18 -2.39 -14.32
CA GLY A 236 23.64 -1.81 -15.60
C GLY A 236 23.59 -2.76 -16.80
N GLN A 237 23.28 -4.05 -16.59
CA GLN A 237 23.08 -5.00 -17.68
C GLN A 237 21.67 -4.86 -18.28
N ASP A 238 21.57 -4.36 -19.51
CA ASP A 238 20.34 -4.45 -20.30
C ASP A 238 20.01 -5.92 -20.59
N PRO A 239 18.89 -6.48 -20.06
CA PRO A 239 18.51 -7.85 -20.34
C PRO A 239 18.09 -8.09 -21.80
N ALA A 240 17.65 -7.07 -22.55
CA ALA A 240 17.22 -7.24 -23.94
C ALA A 240 18.37 -7.67 -24.87
N GLY A 241 19.62 -7.29 -24.52
CA GLY A 241 20.83 -7.72 -25.23
C GLY A 241 21.33 -9.13 -24.89
N LEU A 242 20.73 -9.81 -23.90
CA LEU A 242 21.19 -11.13 -23.44
C LEU A 242 20.50 -12.28 -24.20
N SER A 243 21.25 -13.35 -24.45
CA SER A 243 20.70 -14.64 -24.88
C SER A 243 19.92 -15.32 -23.74
N ASP A 244 19.05 -16.27 -24.07
CA ASP A 244 18.23 -16.97 -23.06
C ASP A 244 19.09 -17.71 -22.02
N GLU A 245 20.23 -18.28 -22.42
CA GLU A 245 21.19 -18.91 -21.49
C GLU A 245 21.85 -17.89 -20.53
N GLU A 246 22.07 -16.67 -20.99
CA GLU A 246 22.63 -15.58 -20.18
C GLU A 246 21.59 -15.00 -19.22
N VAL A 247 20.33 -14.88 -19.66
CA VAL A 247 19.19 -14.54 -18.80
C VAL A 247 19.04 -15.55 -17.67
N GLU A 248 19.07 -16.85 -17.99
CA GLU A 248 19.03 -17.95 -17.03
C GLU A 248 20.21 -17.92 -16.06
N ARG A 249 21.42 -17.67 -16.55
CA ARG A 249 22.64 -17.53 -15.74
C ARG A 249 22.56 -16.32 -14.80
N ARG A 250 22.04 -15.19 -15.28
CA ARG A 250 21.81 -13.97 -14.51
C ARG A 250 20.79 -14.21 -13.40
N ALA A 251 19.67 -14.87 -13.68
CA ALA A 251 18.66 -15.20 -12.67
C ALA A 251 19.24 -16.05 -11.53
N ARG A 252 19.97 -17.13 -11.85
CA ARG A 252 20.68 -17.94 -10.84
C ARG A 252 21.69 -17.14 -10.04
N ALA A 253 22.50 -16.32 -10.70
CA ALA A 253 23.48 -15.47 -10.01
C ALA A 253 22.79 -14.47 -9.06
N THR A 254 21.66 -13.89 -9.44
CA THR A 254 20.88 -12.97 -8.58
C THR A 254 20.37 -13.68 -7.34
N VAL A 255 19.76 -14.87 -7.47
CA VAL A 255 19.19 -15.61 -6.33
C VAL A 255 20.29 -16.19 -5.43
N ALA A 256 21.32 -16.83 -5.99
CA ALA A 256 22.43 -17.38 -5.21
C ALA A 256 23.19 -16.31 -4.43
N ARG A 257 23.31 -15.09 -4.98
CA ARG A 257 23.89 -13.93 -4.30
C ARG A 257 23.05 -13.49 -3.10
N LEU A 258 21.72 -13.51 -3.21
CA LEU A 258 20.81 -13.20 -2.09
C LEU A 258 20.85 -14.28 -1.01
N GLU A 259 20.89 -15.56 -1.41
CA GLU A 259 21.08 -16.68 -0.47
C GLU A 259 22.39 -16.54 0.32
N ALA A 260 23.49 -16.20 -0.35
CA ALA A 260 24.81 -16.08 0.27
C ALA A 260 24.92 -14.99 1.36
N GLN A 261 23.98 -14.04 1.42
CA GLN A 261 23.97 -12.99 2.46
C GLN A 261 23.38 -13.45 3.79
N LEU A 262 22.60 -14.53 3.78
CA LEU A 262 21.77 -14.94 4.90
C LEU A 262 22.25 -16.26 5.47
N VAL A 263 22.41 -16.31 6.79
CA VAL A 263 22.65 -17.57 7.49
C VAL A 263 21.47 -18.53 7.26
N PRO A 264 21.71 -19.85 7.17
CA PRO A 264 20.68 -20.87 6.91
C PRO A 264 19.41 -20.74 7.76
N GLU A 265 19.56 -20.30 9.02
CA GLU A 265 18.45 -20.10 9.96
C GLU A 265 17.52 -18.96 9.49
N ARG A 266 18.07 -17.86 8.97
CA ARG A 266 17.29 -16.74 8.42
C ARG A 266 16.61 -17.11 7.12
N LEU A 267 17.27 -17.88 6.25
CA LEU A 267 16.68 -18.37 5.00
C LEU A 267 15.46 -19.26 5.25
N ARG A 268 15.53 -20.18 6.23
CA ARG A 268 14.38 -20.99 6.63
C ARG A 268 13.23 -20.17 7.20
N VAL A 269 13.52 -19.13 8.01
CA VAL A 269 12.48 -18.24 8.56
C VAL A 269 11.78 -17.49 7.43
N LEU A 270 12.54 -16.88 6.51
CA LEU A 270 12.01 -16.15 5.36
C LEU A 270 11.20 -17.08 4.42
N ALA A 271 11.72 -18.26 4.09
CA ALA A 271 11.03 -19.23 3.23
C ALA A 271 9.74 -19.80 3.85
N ARG A 272 9.57 -19.70 5.19
CA ARG A 272 8.37 -20.12 5.91
C ARG A 272 7.37 -18.97 6.16
N SER A 273 7.81 -17.71 6.16
CA SER A 273 6.94 -16.54 6.33
C SER A 273 6.40 -15.97 5.01
N VAL A 274 7.11 -16.17 3.90
CA VAL A 274 6.72 -15.67 2.57
C VAL A 274 5.54 -16.45 1.98
N ASP A 275 4.47 -15.74 1.60
CA ASP A 275 3.41 -16.29 0.76
C ASP A 275 3.87 -16.41 -0.70
N VAL A 276 3.96 -17.65 -1.19
CA VAL A 276 4.24 -17.99 -2.60
C VAL A 276 3.22 -17.36 -3.56
N GLY A 277 1.96 -17.18 -3.13
CA GLY A 277 0.93 -16.47 -3.88
C GLY A 277 1.26 -14.99 -4.07
N ALA A 278 1.74 -14.32 -3.02
CA ALA A 278 2.24 -12.95 -3.07
C ALA A 278 3.48 -12.81 -3.98
N VAL A 279 4.46 -13.72 -3.89
CA VAL A 279 5.66 -13.73 -4.77
C VAL A 279 5.26 -13.83 -6.24
N ARG A 280 4.39 -14.79 -6.61
CA ARG A 280 3.82 -14.90 -7.96
C ARG A 280 2.99 -13.67 -8.36
N SER A 281 2.44 -12.93 -7.40
CA SER A 281 1.74 -11.67 -7.65
C SER A 281 2.72 -10.56 -8.03
N ILE A 282 3.85 -10.46 -7.34
CA ILE A 282 4.93 -9.52 -7.66
C ILE A 282 5.50 -9.83 -9.04
N PHE A 283 5.87 -11.09 -9.35
CA PHE A 283 6.42 -11.42 -10.67
C PHE A 283 5.41 -11.22 -11.82
N ARG A 284 4.11 -11.46 -11.60
CA ARG A 284 3.06 -11.09 -12.58
C ARG A 284 2.92 -9.58 -12.76
N LEU A 285 3.06 -8.80 -11.70
CA LEU A 285 3.09 -7.33 -11.76
C LEU A 285 4.33 -6.87 -12.55
N THR A 286 5.52 -7.38 -12.24
CA THR A 286 6.77 -7.12 -12.98
C THR A 286 6.62 -7.46 -14.46
N ALA A 287 6.01 -8.60 -14.79
CA ALA A 287 5.76 -9.01 -16.18
C ALA A 287 4.68 -8.18 -16.91
N ALA A 288 3.74 -7.55 -16.18
CA ALA A 288 2.75 -6.64 -16.75
C ALA A 288 3.31 -5.23 -17.00
N LEU A 289 4.48 -4.92 -16.42
CA LEU A 289 5.21 -3.68 -16.62
C LEU A 289 6.23 -3.89 -17.75
N GLU A 290 6.00 -3.26 -18.91
CA GLU A 290 6.84 -3.37 -20.14
C GLU A 290 8.31 -2.94 -19.97
N TYR A 291 8.73 -2.56 -18.76
CA TYR A 291 10.08 -2.15 -18.37
C TYR A 291 10.99 -3.31 -17.95
N PHE A 292 10.44 -4.48 -17.62
CA PHE A 292 11.23 -5.68 -17.33
C PHE A 292 11.24 -6.64 -18.51
N ASP A 293 12.41 -7.18 -18.87
CA ASP A 293 12.47 -8.29 -19.82
C ASP A 293 11.71 -9.50 -19.25
N LEU A 294 10.65 -9.87 -19.95
CA LEU A 294 9.75 -10.97 -19.60
C LEU A 294 10.45 -12.31 -19.41
N ARG A 295 11.58 -12.56 -20.10
CA ARG A 295 12.40 -13.76 -19.95
C ARG A 295 13.11 -13.73 -18.60
N LEU A 296 13.72 -12.61 -18.25
CA LEU A 296 14.42 -12.42 -16.97
C LEU A 296 13.45 -12.45 -15.79
N ALA A 297 12.30 -11.78 -15.89
CA ALA A 297 11.26 -11.83 -14.86
C ALA A 297 10.78 -13.28 -14.60
N ARG A 298 10.53 -14.06 -15.66
CA ARG A 298 10.14 -15.47 -15.54
C ARG A 298 11.27 -16.38 -15.03
N ALA A 299 12.52 -16.11 -15.39
CA ALA A 299 13.67 -16.88 -14.90
C ALA A 299 13.89 -16.63 -13.41
N LEU A 300 13.85 -15.36 -12.98
CA LEU A 300 13.88 -14.99 -11.56
C LEU A 300 12.71 -15.61 -10.79
N GLU A 301 11.48 -15.57 -11.31
CA GLU A 301 10.32 -16.21 -10.67
C GLU A 301 10.58 -17.70 -10.40
N ARG A 302 11.09 -18.45 -11.40
CA ARG A 302 11.41 -19.88 -11.23
C ARG A 302 12.48 -20.12 -10.17
N GLU A 303 13.60 -19.39 -10.24
CA GLU A 303 14.73 -19.58 -9.33
C GLU A 303 14.35 -19.18 -7.89
N PHE A 304 13.64 -18.06 -7.68
CA PHE A 304 13.13 -17.67 -6.36
C PHE A 304 12.17 -18.72 -5.78
N LEU A 305 11.20 -19.21 -6.56
CA LEU A 305 10.25 -20.21 -6.07
C LEU A 305 10.94 -21.53 -5.73
N ALA A 306 11.86 -22.00 -6.58
CA ALA A 306 12.64 -23.20 -6.32
C ALA A 306 13.51 -23.07 -5.06
N THR A 307 14.09 -21.89 -4.82
CA THR A 307 14.87 -21.62 -3.59
C THR A 307 13.99 -21.51 -2.35
N ILE A 308 12.81 -20.88 -2.43
CA ILE A 308 11.84 -20.86 -1.31
C ILE A 308 11.41 -22.28 -0.95
N GLU A 309 11.07 -23.13 -1.92
CA GLU A 309 10.70 -24.53 -1.66
C GLU A 309 11.86 -25.30 -1.00
N ARG A 310 13.08 -25.17 -1.53
CA ARG A 310 14.30 -25.79 -0.99
C ARG A 310 14.56 -25.45 0.49
N TRP A 311 14.41 -24.17 0.87
CA TRP A 311 14.61 -23.70 2.25
C TRP A 311 13.41 -23.91 3.16
N ARG A 312 12.24 -24.23 2.62
CA ARG A 312 11.07 -24.59 3.42
C ARG A 312 11.14 -26.05 3.89
N GLU A 313 11.69 -26.93 3.06
CA GLU A 313 11.80 -28.38 3.29
C GLU A 313 13.05 -28.80 4.09
N GLY A 314 14.12 -27.99 4.12
CA GLY A 314 15.38 -28.23 4.87
C GLY A 314 15.58 -27.47 6.19
#